data_AF-A0A1B8BWL7-F1
#
_entry.id   AF-A0A1B8BWL7-F1
#
_cell.length_a   1.000
_cell.length_b   1.000
_cell.length_c   1.000
_cell.angle_alpha   90.00
_cell.angle_beta   90.00
_cell.angle_gamma   90.00
#
_symmetry.space_group_name_H-M   'P 1'
#
loop_
_entity.id
_entity.type
_entity.pdbx_description
1 polymer ?
#
loop_
_entity_poly.entity_id
_entity_poly.type
_entity_poly.pdbx_seq_one_letter_code
_entity_poly.pdbx_strand_id
1 'polypeptide(L)'
;MATYAVYNVEDEIAAFFTKTSVTRQTCDDRAKDLVGGTVTPIKIQGFCSYSVYAGPNLEYVVQFRPKSLELKTENTMLAKHLYGTLAPEVSFVGQLGDDDIAGKEPLYVYLANRVRGVTQLEFNLTHACADNSQETFAWRKTLMGDMARFFALAWKSPQPTDPSYRNGLRQTYTSELQLLLTALPVRFHVIIQSCIDSVDAILSLPMVLLHKDFGDCNIMVDETTCHLVGVIDWAEAEIGPFGLNLSSLQNLSGKLHLRDGWS
;
A
#
# COMPACT_ATOMS: atom_id res chain seq x y z
N MET A 1 -17.37 -28.04 3.67
CA MET A 1 -16.99 -26.76 4.29
C MET A 1 -15.50 -26.60 4.09
N ALA A 2 -15.05 -25.62 3.31
CA ALA A 2 -13.64 -25.29 3.26
C ALA A 2 -13.28 -24.65 4.60
N THR A 3 -12.41 -25.30 5.37
CA THR A 3 -11.80 -24.70 6.56
C THR A 3 -10.72 -23.76 6.06
N TYR A 4 -11.00 -22.45 6.09
CA TYR A 4 -9.99 -21.45 5.82
C TYR A 4 -9.02 -21.41 7.00
N ALA A 5 -7.71 -21.40 6.71
CA ALA A 5 -6.71 -21.23 7.75
C ALA A 5 -6.87 -19.85 8.40
N VAL A 6 -6.93 -19.83 9.73
CA VAL A 6 -6.96 -18.57 10.49
C VAL A 6 -5.55 -17.97 10.43
N TYR A 7 -5.47 -16.66 10.19
CA TYR A 7 -4.20 -15.94 10.15
C TYR A 7 -3.39 -16.16 11.45
N ASN A 8 -2.10 -16.43 11.29
CA ASN A 8 -1.15 -16.58 12.40
C ASN A 8 0.13 -15.82 12.07
N VAL A 9 0.42 -14.79 12.85
CA VAL A 9 1.59 -13.92 12.66
C VAL A 9 2.91 -14.69 12.73
N GLU A 10 3.02 -15.71 13.59
CA GLU A 10 4.25 -16.47 13.75
C GLU A 10 4.52 -17.37 12.54
N ASP A 11 3.48 -17.90 11.89
CA ASP A 11 3.61 -18.70 10.67
C ASP A 11 4.08 -17.82 9.50
N GLU A 12 3.53 -16.60 9.36
CA GLU A 12 3.97 -15.64 8.34
C GLU A 12 5.42 -15.17 8.56
N ILE A 13 5.80 -14.91 9.81
CA ILE A 13 7.18 -14.57 10.18
C ILE A 13 8.10 -15.75 9.83
N ALA A 14 7.74 -16.98 10.21
CA ALA A 14 8.53 -18.16 9.90
C ALA A 14 8.69 -18.34 8.37
N ALA A 15 7.61 -18.17 7.60
CA ALA A 15 7.62 -18.23 6.15
C ALA A 15 8.55 -17.16 5.54
N PHE A 16 8.52 -15.92 6.04
CA PHE A 16 9.44 -14.86 5.61
C PHE A 16 10.91 -15.26 5.79
N PHE A 17 11.28 -15.79 6.96
CA PHE A 17 12.67 -16.15 7.26
C PHE A 17 13.17 -17.39 6.49
N THR A 18 12.30 -18.10 5.77
CA THR A 18 12.75 -19.09 4.77
C THR A 18 13.40 -18.45 3.55
N LYS A 19 13.22 -17.15 3.30
CA LYS A 19 13.76 -16.42 2.13
C LYS A 19 15.17 -15.88 2.35
N THR A 20 15.66 -15.87 3.59
CA THR A 20 16.96 -15.26 3.96
C THR A 20 17.78 -16.19 4.88
N SER A 21 19.06 -15.88 5.05
CA SER A 21 19.94 -16.48 6.06
C SER A 21 19.93 -15.71 7.38
N VAL A 22 19.42 -14.47 7.38
CA VAL A 22 19.30 -13.61 8.57
C VAL A 22 18.26 -14.20 9.51
N THR A 23 18.50 -14.15 10.82
CA THR A 23 17.54 -14.63 11.81
C THR A 23 16.62 -13.51 12.29
N ARG A 24 15.42 -13.86 12.78
CA ARG A 24 14.53 -12.91 13.46
C ARG A 24 15.23 -12.14 14.57
N GLN A 25 16.01 -12.83 15.40
CA GLN A 25 16.75 -12.20 16.49
C GLN A 25 17.71 -11.13 15.97
N THR A 26 18.43 -11.40 14.89
CA THR A 26 19.33 -10.43 14.25
C THR A 26 18.57 -9.20 13.75
N CYS A 27 17.37 -9.37 13.18
CA CYS A 27 16.52 -8.25 12.79
C CYS A 27 16.03 -7.44 14.00
N ASP A 28 15.55 -8.12 15.04
CA ASP A 28 15.03 -7.48 16.26
C ASP A 28 16.14 -6.70 17.00
N ASP A 29 17.34 -7.27 17.09
CA ASP A 29 18.52 -6.61 17.65
C ASP A 29 18.90 -5.39 16.82
N ARG A 30 18.91 -5.51 15.49
CA ARG A 30 19.19 -4.37 14.59
C ARG A 30 18.17 -3.25 14.75
N ALA A 31 16.88 -3.57 14.86
CA ALA A 31 15.84 -2.57 15.09
C ALA A 31 16.06 -1.85 16.43
N LYS A 32 16.44 -2.59 17.47
CA LYS A 32 16.75 -2.04 18.78
C LYS A 32 18.01 -1.16 18.76
N ASP A 33 19.04 -1.54 18.03
CA ASP A 33 20.26 -0.73 17.88
C ASP A 33 20.01 0.59 17.15
N LEU A 34 19.08 0.59 16.19
CA LEU A 34 18.76 1.77 15.38
C LEU A 34 18.02 2.85 16.18
N VAL A 35 17.05 2.47 17.03
CA VAL A 35 16.13 3.43 17.67
C VAL A 35 15.95 3.25 19.17
N GLY A 36 16.60 2.26 19.78
CA GLY A 36 16.48 1.94 21.19
C GLY A 36 15.11 1.39 21.59
N GLY A 37 14.90 1.28 22.91
CA GLY A 37 13.61 0.93 23.49
C GLY A 37 13.16 -0.51 23.24
N THR A 38 11.86 -0.67 22.97
CA THR A 38 11.21 -1.97 22.79
C THR A 38 11.02 -2.25 21.30
N VAL A 39 11.13 -3.53 20.92
CA VAL A 39 10.81 -4.02 19.59
C VAL A 39 9.63 -4.96 19.68
N THR A 40 8.65 -4.81 18.80
CA THR A 40 7.46 -5.66 18.77
C THR A 40 7.04 -5.92 17.33
N PRO A 41 6.89 -7.18 16.90
CA PRO A 41 6.38 -7.49 15.57
C PRO A 41 5.01 -6.84 15.32
N ILE A 42 4.83 -6.29 14.12
CA ILE A 42 3.51 -5.83 13.69
C ILE A 42 2.58 -7.05 13.58
N LYS A 43 1.35 -6.94 14.08
CA LYS A 43 0.40 -8.06 14.17
C LYS A 43 0.05 -8.65 12.81
N ILE A 44 0.02 -7.82 11.77
CA ILE A 44 -0.22 -8.24 10.39
C ILE A 44 1.06 -7.97 9.61
N GLN A 45 1.75 -9.05 9.24
CA GLN A 45 2.95 -9.00 8.40
C GLN A 45 2.57 -9.00 6.91
N GLY A 46 3.28 -8.20 6.12
CA GLY A 46 3.22 -8.27 4.67
C GLY A 46 4.09 -9.41 4.12
N PHE A 47 3.74 -9.95 2.96
CA PHE A 47 4.52 -11.02 2.33
C PHE A 47 5.96 -10.60 1.95
N CYS A 48 6.14 -9.31 1.67
CA CYS A 48 7.37 -8.73 1.12
C CYS A 48 8.33 -8.18 2.18
N SER A 49 7.99 -8.25 3.47
CA SER A 49 8.84 -7.70 4.52
C SER A 49 8.56 -8.34 5.88
N TYR A 50 9.59 -8.46 6.71
CA TYR A 50 9.42 -8.53 8.14
C TYR A 50 9.39 -7.12 8.71
N SER A 51 8.33 -6.75 9.43
CA SER A 51 8.14 -5.39 9.97
C SER A 51 7.91 -5.42 11.48
N VAL A 52 8.60 -4.52 12.19
CA VAL A 52 8.48 -4.36 13.64
C VAL A 52 8.20 -2.91 13.99
N TYR A 53 7.40 -2.70 15.03
CA TYR A 53 7.40 -1.44 15.75
C TYR A 53 8.62 -1.38 16.67
N ALA A 54 9.29 -0.22 16.70
CA ALA A 54 10.49 -0.02 17.50
C ALA A 54 10.54 1.38 18.13
N GLY A 55 11.34 1.53 19.18
CA GLY A 55 11.55 2.79 19.92
C GLY A 55 10.92 2.78 21.32
N PRO A 56 11.27 3.75 22.18
CA PRO A 56 10.74 3.84 23.55
C PRO A 56 9.21 3.89 23.62
N ASN A 57 8.58 4.48 22.60
CA ASN A 57 7.13 4.65 22.48
C ASN A 57 6.56 3.92 21.26
N LEU A 58 7.31 2.98 20.68
CA LEU A 58 6.95 2.31 19.42
C LEU A 58 6.61 3.32 18.31
N GLU A 59 7.39 4.40 18.22
CA GLU A 59 7.23 5.53 17.31
C GLU A 59 7.87 5.31 15.93
N TYR A 60 8.61 4.22 15.75
CA TYR A 60 9.22 3.84 14.49
C TYR A 60 8.67 2.51 13.97
N VAL A 61 8.76 2.35 12.66
CA VAL A 61 8.62 1.07 11.96
C VAL A 61 9.98 0.75 11.35
N VAL A 62 10.50 -0.43 11.64
CA VAL A 62 11.69 -0.96 10.97
C VAL A 62 11.24 -2.11 10.07
N GLN A 63 11.50 -1.99 8.78
CA GLN A 63 11.16 -3.00 7.78
C GLN A 63 12.43 -3.67 7.24
N PHE A 64 12.39 -4.99 7.18
CA PHE A 64 13.43 -5.83 6.61
C PHE A 64 12.88 -6.48 5.35
N ARG A 65 13.49 -6.21 4.21
CA ARG A 65 12.98 -6.61 2.89
C ARG A 65 14.05 -7.39 2.14
N PRO A 66 13.72 -8.50 1.46
CA PRO A 66 14.63 -9.12 0.51
C PRO A 66 15.12 -8.07 -0.50
N LYS A 67 16.39 -8.15 -0.90
CA LYS A 67 17.00 -7.22 -1.87
C LYS A 67 16.20 -7.12 -3.17
N SER A 68 15.63 -8.22 -3.66
CA SER A 68 14.74 -8.24 -4.83
C SER A 68 13.45 -7.42 -4.67
N LEU A 69 13.07 -7.11 -3.43
CA LEU A 69 11.86 -6.38 -3.06
C LEU A 69 12.19 -5.03 -2.40
N GLU A 70 13.34 -4.44 -2.75
CA GLU A 70 13.76 -3.13 -2.22
C GLU A 70 12.72 -2.02 -2.45
N LEU A 71 12.69 -1.03 -1.55
CA LEU A 71 11.84 0.14 -1.74
C LEU A 71 12.52 1.13 -2.68
N LYS A 72 11.75 1.63 -3.64
CA LYS A 72 12.16 2.77 -4.45
C LYS A 72 12.18 4.03 -3.58
N THR A 73 13.34 4.35 -3.01
CA THR A 73 13.49 5.45 -2.04
C THR A 73 13.08 6.80 -2.65
N GLU A 74 13.24 6.98 -3.96
CA GLU A 74 12.71 8.14 -4.70
C GLU A 74 11.18 8.31 -4.55
N ASN A 75 10.42 7.21 -4.57
CA ASN A 75 8.97 7.25 -4.45
C ASN A 75 8.52 7.50 -3.01
N THR A 76 9.22 6.94 -2.02
CA THR A 76 8.91 7.22 -0.60
C THR A 76 9.25 8.66 -0.24
N MET A 77 10.37 9.21 -0.73
CA MET A 77 10.71 10.61 -0.58
C MET A 77 9.70 11.53 -1.27
N LEU A 78 9.26 11.19 -2.49
CA LEU A 78 8.24 11.95 -3.20
C LEU A 78 6.88 11.90 -2.48
N ALA A 79 6.48 10.73 -1.96
CA ALA A 79 5.28 10.60 -1.15
C ALA A 79 5.35 11.50 0.09
N LYS A 80 6.49 11.50 0.79
CA LYS A 80 6.69 12.37 1.95
C LYS A 80 6.62 13.85 1.59
N HIS A 81 7.25 14.24 0.49
CA HIS A 81 7.24 15.62 0.00
C HIS A 81 5.83 16.09 -0.35
N LEU A 82 5.05 15.25 -1.04
CA LEU A 82 3.73 15.60 -1.56
C LEU A 82 2.65 15.56 -0.47
N TYR A 83 2.64 14.52 0.36
CA TYR A 83 1.58 14.26 1.33
C TYR A 83 1.95 14.71 2.77
N GLY A 84 3.18 15.13 3.02
CA GLY A 84 3.62 15.72 4.28
C GLY A 84 3.44 14.76 5.46
N THR A 85 2.58 15.12 6.42
CA THR A 85 2.30 14.27 7.58
C THR A 85 1.49 13.02 7.25
N LEU A 86 0.84 12.97 6.09
CA LEU A 86 0.03 11.82 5.65
C LEU A 86 0.87 10.70 5.03
N ALA A 87 2.18 10.87 4.89
CA ALA A 87 3.08 9.81 4.45
C ALA A 87 4.25 9.66 5.44
N PRO A 88 4.73 8.42 5.66
CA PRO A 88 5.92 8.20 6.47
C PRO A 88 7.15 8.77 5.77
N GLU A 89 8.04 9.36 6.55
CA GLU A 89 9.43 9.54 6.19
C GLU A 89 10.11 8.17 6.28
N VAL A 90 10.76 7.75 5.19
CA VAL A 90 11.40 6.44 5.07
C VAL A 90 12.87 6.66 4.70
N SER A 91 13.75 5.95 5.40
CA SER A 91 15.20 6.00 5.17
C SER A 91 15.76 4.58 5.03
N PHE A 92 16.66 4.39 4.06
CA PHE A 92 17.46 3.17 3.97
C PHE A 92 18.61 3.25 4.98
N VAL A 93 18.72 2.24 5.85
CA VAL A 93 19.65 2.24 6.99
C VAL A 93 20.64 1.05 6.98
N GLY A 94 20.74 0.38 5.85
CA GLY A 94 21.76 -0.64 5.58
C GLY A 94 21.20 -2.01 5.22
N GLN A 95 22.07 -3.01 5.31
CA GLN A 95 21.81 -4.39 4.91
C GLN A 95 22.18 -5.36 6.04
N LEU A 96 21.49 -6.49 6.11
CA LEU A 96 21.86 -7.66 6.90
C LEU A 96 22.00 -8.90 6.01
N GLY A 97 23.00 -9.73 6.29
CA GLY A 97 23.28 -10.95 5.52
C GLY A 97 24.08 -10.72 4.25
N ASP A 98 24.59 -11.82 3.70
CA ASP A 98 25.47 -11.85 2.53
C ASP A 98 24.72 -12.21 1.26
N ASP A 99 25.20 -11.69 0.12
CA ASP A 99 24.66 -11.98 -1.23
C ASP A 99 25.02 -13.40 -1.74
N ASP A 100 25.96 -14.10 -1.08
CA ASP A 100 26.60 -15.31 -1.64
C ASP A 100 25.93 -16.64 -1.25
N ILE A 101 24.80 -16.60 -0.53
CA ILE A 101 24.11 -17.81 -0.08
C ILE A 101 23.04 -18.21 -1.10
N ALA A 102 23.27 -19.32 -1.80
CA ALA A 102 22.35 -19.81 -2.83
C ALA A 102 20.91 -19.99 -2.30
N GLY A 103 19.96 -19.35 -2.98
CA GLY A 103 18.53 -19.41 -2.65
C GLY A 103 18.11 -18.56 -1.45
N LYS A 104 19.01 -17.74 -0.88
CA LYS A 104 18.72 -16.80 0.19
C LYS A 104 19.10 -15.40 -0.23
N GLU A 105 18.30 -14.42 0.17
CA GLU A 105 18.59 -13.01 -0.11
C GLU A 105 19.04 -12.29 1.17
N PRO A 106 19.97 -11.31 1.06
CA PRO A 106 20.19 -10.38 2.15
C PRO A 106 18.95 -9.50 2.36
N LEU A 107 18.83 -8.94 3.55
CA LEU A 107 17.74 -8.06 3.93
C LEU A 107 18.19 -6.60 3.90
N TYR A 108 17.52 -5.80 3.08
CA TYR A 108 17.61 -4.34 3.13
C TYR A 108 16.74 -3.83 4.28
N VAL A 109 17.32 -2.91 5.06
CA VAL A 109 16.71 -2.38 6.28
C VAL A 109 16.25 -0.96 6.03
N TYR A 110 14.98 -0.70 6.32
CA TYR A 110 14.36 0.60 6.21
C TYR A 110 13.82 1.05 7.56
N LEU A 111 14.08 2.30 7.90
CA LEU A 111 13.54 2.96 9.10
C LEU A 111 12.51 4.00 8.66
N ALA A 112 11.31 3.93 9.23
CA ALA A 112 10.24 4.88 8.99
C ALA A 112 9.64 5.42 10.28
N ASN A 113 9.18 6.66 10.29
CA ASN A 113 8.35 7.15 11.39
C ASN A 113 6.96 6.47 11.32
N ARG A 114 6.44 6.05 12.47
CA ARG A 114 5.13 5.41 12.54
C ARG A 114 4.02 6.43 12.33
N VAL A 115 3.12 6.13 11.40
CA VAL A 115 1.82 6.81 11.31
C VAL A 115 0.95 6.32 12.47
N ARG A 116 0.56 7.24 13.36
CA ARG A 116 -0.26 6.91 14.54
C ARG A 116 -1.72 6.86 14.14
N GLY A 117 -2.38 5.75 14.42
CA GLY A 117 -3.75 5.45 14.05
C GLY A 117 -3.96 3.94 13.98
N VAL A 118 -5.12 3.54 13.48
CA VAL A 118 -5.45 2.16 13.12
C VAL A 118 -5.66 2.07 11.61
N THR A 119 -5.50 0.89 11.02
CA THR A 119 -5.89 0.70 9.62
C THR A 119 -7.40 0.88 9.46
N GLN A 120 -7.87 1.26 8.27
CA GLN A 120 -9.32 1.36 8.00
C GLN A 120 -10.01 0.00 8.14
N LEU A 121 -9.29 -1.09 7.83
CA LEU A 121 -9.75 -2.46 8.12
C LEU A 121 -9.97 -2.68 9.62
N GLU A 122 -8.97 -2.39 10.47
CA GLU A 122 -9.11 -2.52 11.93
C GLU A 122 -10.22 -1.62 12.48
N PHE A 123 -10.34 -0.40 11.98
CA PHE A 123 -11.42 0.51 12.35
C PHE A 123 -12.79 -0.12 12.08
N ASN A 124 -13.00 -0.67 10.89
CA ASN A 124 -14.26 -1.33 10.50
C ASN A 124 -14.56 -2.58 11.35
N LEU A 125 -13.53 -3.37 11.67
CA LEU A 125 -13.67 -4.58 12.50
C LEU A 125 -14.03 -4.25 13.95
N THR A 126 -13.44 -3.19 14.52
CA THR A 126 -13.74 -2.75 15.89
C THR A 126 -15.10 -2.06 15.99
N HIS A 127 -15.50 -1.30 14.96
CA HIS A 127 -16.75 -0.54 14.92
C HIS A 127 -17.83 -1.25 14.11
N ALA A 128 -18.03 -2.55 14.32
CA ALA A 128 -19.03 -3.36 13.61
C ALA A 128 -20.47 -2.87 13.88
N CYS A 129 -20.87 -1.81 13.19
CA CYS A 129 -22.20 -1.22 13.18
C CYS A 129 -22.95 -1.63 11.92
N ALA A 130 -24.26 -1.38 11.89
CA ALA A 130 -25.02 -1.52 10.65
C ALA A 130 -24.44 -0.58 9.58
N ASP A 131 -24.28 -1.07 8.35
CA ASP A 131 -23.60 -0.35 7.27
C ASP A 131 -24.20 1.05 7.04
N ASN A 132 -25.52 1.19 7.22
CA ASN A 132 -26.27 2.43 7.02
C ASN A 132 -26.75 3.07 8.34
N SER A 133 -26.04 2.82 9.46
CA SER A 133 -26.25 3.61 10.67
C SER A 133 -25.81 5.06 10.46
N GLN A 134 -26.28 5.96 11.32
CA GLN A 134 -25.92 7.37 11.26
C GLN A 134 -24.42 7.58 11.51
N GLU A 135 -23.83 6.76 12.38
CA GLU A 135 -22.42 6.74 12.73
C GLU A 135 -21.57 6.30 11.53
N THR A 136 -21.90 5.16 10.92
CA THR A 136 -21.18 4.66 9.74
C THR A 136 -21.26 5.64 8.57
N PHE A 137 -22.40 6.31 8.38
CA PHE A 137 -22.53 7.37 7.40
C PHE A 137 -21.63 8.58 7.72
N ALA A 138 -21.58 9.00 8.99
CA ALA A 138 -20.73 10.10 9.43
C ALA A 138 -19.24 9.79 9.21
N TRP A 139 -18.78 8.60 9.60
CA TRP A 139 -17.39 8.17 9.39
C TRP A 139 -17.03 8.07 7.90
N ARG A 140 -17.90 7.46 7.07
CA ARG A 140 -17.69 7.43 5.62
C ARG A 140 -17.60 8.83 5.02
N LYS A 141 -18.49 9.74 5.45
CA LYS A 141 -18.48 11.14 5.00
C LYS A 141 -17.18 11.85 5.39
N THR A 142 -16.72 11.65 6.63
CA THR A 142 -15.43 12.17 7.11
C THR A 142 -14.27 11.67 6.26
N LEU A 143 -14.13 10.35 6.15
CA LEU A 143 -13.05 9.73 5.40
C LEU A 143 -13.07 10.14 3.93
N MET A 144 -14.24 10.15 3.29
CA MET A 144 -14.38 10.56 1.88
C MET A 144 -13.97 12.02 1.65
N GLY A 145 -14.28 12.90 2.61
CA GLY A 145 -13.83 14.29 2.58
C GLY A 145 -12.30 14.40 2.64
N ASP A 146 -11.65 13.60 3.50
CA ASP A 146 -10.19 13.57 3.60
C ASP A 146 -9.53 12.91 2.39
N MET A 147 -10.13 11.85 1.84
CA MET A 147 -9.68 11.22 0.60
C MET A 147 -9.74 12.19 -0.59
N ALA A 148 -10.80 12.98 -0.70
CA ALA A 148 -10.89 14.01 -1.73
C ALA A 148 -9.75 15.03 -1.61
N ARG A 149 -9.39 15.43 -0.38
CA ARG A 149 -8.23 16.31 -0.13
C ARG A 149 -6.92 15.61 -0.51
N PHE A 150 -6.75 14.35 -0.12
CA PHE A 150 -5.56 13.55 -0.43
C PHE A 150 -5.34 13.43 -1.95
N PHE A 151 -6.36 13.02 -2.72
CA PHE A 151 -6.26 12.95 -4.17
C PHE A 151 -6.07 14.33 -4.82
N ALA A 152 -6.65 15.39 -4.25
CA ALA A 152 -6.43 16.74 -4.74
C ALA A 152 -4.97 17.21 -4.56
N LEU A 153 -4.23 16.73 -3.54
CA LEU A 153 -2.80 17.01 -3.40
C LEU A 153 -2.00 16.41 -4.55
N ALA A 154 -2.31 15.17 -4.94
CA ALA A 154 -1.70 14.50 -6.08
C ALA A 154 -1.98 15.26 -7.39
N TRP A 155 -3.25 15.59 -7.64
CA TRP A 155 -3.68 16.34 -8.82
C TRP A 155 -2.96 17.69 -8.95
N LYS A 156 -2.80 18.41 -7.84
CA LYS A 156 -2.15 19.73 -7.79
C LYS A 156 -0.63 19.66 -7.91
N SER A 157 -0.06 18.47 -7.84
CA SER A 157 1.39 18.25 -7.90
C SER A 157 1.77 17.27 -9.03
N PRO A 158 1.48 17.60 -10.31
CA PRO A 158 1.87 16.73 -11.42
C PRO A 158 3.39 16.55 -11.46
N GLN A 159 3.81 15.33 -11.75
CA GLN A 159 5.21 14.96 -11.88
C GLN A 159 5.66 15.13 -13.33
N PRO A 160 6.84 15.72 -13.56
CA PRO A 160 7.38 15.85 -14.90
C PRO A 160 7.70 14.47 -15.45
N THR A 161 7.19 14.17 -16.64
CA THR A 161 7.52 12.96 -17.38
C THR A 161 7.82 13.30 -18.82
N ASP A 162 8.82 12.63 -19.39
CA ASP A 162 9.15 12.81 -20.80
C ASP A 162 8.14 12.07 -21.71
N PRO A 163 8.10 12.43 -23.01
CA PRO A 163 7.20 11.77 -23.97
C PRO A 163 7.48 10.27 -24.15
N SER A 164 8.72 9.82 -23.97
CA SER A 164 9.08 8.40 -24.12
C SER A 164 8.48 7.55 -22.98
N TYR A 165 8.47 8.08 -21.75
CA TYR A 165 7.83 7.46 -20.61
C TYR A 165 6.32 7.28 -20.84
N ARG A 166 5.63 8.33 -21.28
CA ARG A 166 4.20 8.26 -21.63
C ARG A 166 3.92 7.28 -22.76
N ASN A 167 4.78 7.24 -23.78
CA ASN A 167 4.67 6.26 -24.86
C ASN A 167 4.86 4.82 -24.37
N GLY A 168 5.78 4.61 -23.43
CA GLY A 168 5.98 3.32 -22.76
C GLY A 168 4.72 2.89 -22.01
N LEU A 169 4.14 3.78 -21.20
CA LEU A 169 2.87 3.50 -20.51
C LEU A 169 1.73 3.18 -21.47
N ARG A 170 1.61 3.92 -22.59
CA ARG A 170 0.63 3.62 -23.64
C ARG A 170 0.79 2.20 -24.17
N GLN A 171 2.01 1.82 -24.53
CA GLN A 171 2.29 0.47 -25.04
C GLN A 171 1.91 -0.58 -24.01
N THR A 172 2.35 -0.43 -22.75
CA THR A 172 2.02 -1.36 -21.67
C THR A 172 0.50 -1.48 -21.48
N TYR A 173 -0.21 -0.37 -21.29
CA TYR A 173 -1.66 -0.40 -21.03
C TYR A 173 -2.43 -1.00 -22.20
N THR A 174 -2.10 -0.62 -23.43
CA THR A 174 -2.75 -1.18 -24.62
C THR A 174 -2.47 -2.68 -24.75
N SER A 175 -1.23 -3.13 -24.55
CA SER A 175 -0.87 -4.56 -24.63
C SER A 175 -1.56 -5.40 -23.55
N GLU A 176 -1.61 -4.92 -22.32
CA GLU A 176 -2.30 -5.60 -21.21
C GLU A 176 -3.81 -5.67 -21.45
N LEU A 177 -4.43 -4.56 -21.89
CA LEU A 177 -5.87 -4.54 -22.21
C LEU A 177 -6.19 -5.47 -23.40
N GLN A 178 -5.34 -5.55 -24.42
CA GLN A 178 -5.51 -6.50 -25.53
C GLN A 178 -5.40 -7.96 -25.07
N LEU A 179 -4.48 -8.25 -24.14
CA LEU A 179 -4.38 -9.57 -23.53
C LEU A 179 -5.67 -9.91 -22.76
N LEU A 180 -6.19 -8.98 -21.95
CA LEU A 180 -7.45 -9.15 -21.25
C LEU A 180 -8.64 -9.34 -22.22
N LEU A 181 -8.69 -8.57 -23.32
CA LEU A 181 -9.72 -8.70 -24.34
C LEU A 181 -9.72 -10.12 -24.95
N THR A 182 -8.54 -10.69 -25.17
CA THR A 182 -8.40 -12.02 -25.76
C THR A 182 -8.70 -13.12 -24.74
N ALA A 183 -8.30 -12.94 -23.47
CA ALA A 183 -8.38 -13.97 -22.44
C ALA A 183 -9.73 -14.03 -21.70
N LEU A 184 -10.41 -12.89 -21.55
CA LEU A 184 -11.64 -12.80 -20.75
C LEU A 184 -12.91 -13.11 -21.57
N PRO A 185 -13.98 -13.59 -20.91
CA PRO A 185 -15.25 -13.85 -21.57
C PRO A 185 -15.84 -12.63 -22.28
N VAL A 186 -16.57 -12.88 -23.38
CA VAL A 186 -17.18 -11.86 -24.28
C VAL A 186 -17.95 -10.77 -23.53
N ARG A 187 -18.59 -11.10 -22.39
CA ARG A 187 -19.32 -10.12 -21.57
C ARG A 187 -18.47 -8.93 -21.09
N PHE A 188 -17.14 -9.07 -21.04
CA PHE A 188 -16.22 -8.01 -20.64
C PHE A 188 -15.65 -7.22 -21.83
N HIS A 189 -15.78 -7.73 -23.06
CA HIS A 189 -15.11 -7.17 -24.24
C HIS A 189 -15.49 -5.72 -24.50
N VAL A 190 -16.77 -5.36 -24.34
CA VAL A 190 -17.25 -3.98 -24.56
C VAL A 190 -16.55 -2.99 -23.62
N ILE A 191 -16.39 -3.35 -22.34
CA ILE A 191 -15.74 -2.48 -21.36
C ILE A 191 -14.23 -2.39 -21.65
N ILE A 192 -13.58 -3.51 -21.96
CA ILE A 192 -12.15 -3.54 -22.26
C ILE A 192 -11.85 -2.74 -23.53
N GLN A 193 -12.66 -2.87 -24.58
CA GLN A 193 -12.51 -2.10 -25.81
C GLN A 193 -12.69 -0.59 -25.54
N SER A 194 -13.68 -0.21 -24.74
CA SER A 194 -13.85 1.18 -24.31
C SER A 194 -12.61 1.72 -23.57
N CYS A 195 -11.98 0.90 -22.72
CA CYS A 195 -10.71 1.26 -22.08
C CYS A 195 -9.58 1.44 -23.10
N ILE A 196 -9.44 0.54 -24.08
CA ILE A 196 -8.44 0.63 -25.16
C ILE A 196 -8.62 1.94 -25.94
N ASP A 197 -9.86 2.23 -26.35
CA ASP A 197 -10.20 3.43 -27.13
C ASP A 197 -9.98 4.72 -26.32
N SER A 198 -9.96 4.63 -24.99
CA SER A 198 -9.76 5.76 -24.07
C SER A 198 -8.33 5.94 -23.57
N VAL A 199 -7.38 5.05 -23.92
CA VAL A 199 -6.00 5.08 -23.37
C VAL A 199 -5.34 6.44 -23.56
N ASP A 200 -5.43 7.03 -24.76
CA ASP A 200 -4.80 8.33 -25.02
C ASP A 200 -5.45 9.46 -24.19
N ALA A 201 -6.77 9.42 -23.99
CA ALA A 201 -7.45 10.37 -23.13
C ALA A 201 -7.03 10.20 -21.66
N ILE A 202 -6.87 8.97 -21.17
CA ILE A 202 -6.36 8.69 -19.82
C ILE A 202 -4.93 9.22 -19.66
N LEU A 203 -4.05 8.99 -20.63
CA LEU A 203 -2.67 9.45 -20.61
C LEU A 203 -2.51 10.98 -20.80
N SER A 204 -3.59 11.66 -21.22
CA SER A 204 -3.64 13.13 -21.25
C SER A 204 -3.88 13.75 -19.87
N LEU A 205 -4.29 12.96 -18.88
CA LEU A 205 -4.45 13.41 -17.51
C LEU A 205 -3.09 13.74 -16.86
N PRO A 206 -3.07 14.56 -15.80
CA PRO A 206 -1.85 14.84 -15.05
C PRO A 206 -1.16 13.54 -14.60
N MET A 207 0.15 13.46 -14.83
CA MET A 207 0.97 12.37 -14.30
C MET A 207 1.23 12.65 -12.83
N VAL A 208 0.87 11.75 -11.94
CA VAL A 208 0.95 11.93 -10.49
C VAL A 208 1.59 10.72 -9.83
N LEU A 209 2.03 10.87 -8.59
CA LEU A 209 2.43 9.72 -7.79
C LEU A 209 1.19 8.90 -7.39
N LEU A 210 1.08 7.73 -8.00
CA LEU A 210 0.10 6.70 -7.66
C LEU A 210 0.64 5.83 -6.52
N HIS A 211 -0.28 5.22 -5.76
CA HIS A 211 0.06 4.36 -4.64
C HIS A 211 0.05 2.89 -5.09
N LYS A 212 -0.84 2.55 -6.03
CA LYS A 212 -1.01 1.23 -6.66
C LYS A 212 -1.53 0.10 -5.77
N ASP A 213 -1.25 0.16 -4.47
CA ASP A 213 -1.88 -0.71 -3.46
C ASP A 213 -2.72 0.09 -2.46
N PHE A 214 -3.57 0.99 -2.98
CA PHE A 214 -4.36 1.88 -2.12
C PHE A 214 -5.57 1.12 -1.56
N GLY A 215 -5.46 0.59 -0.34
CA GLY A 215 -6.48 -0.27 0.27
C GLY A 215 -6.73 0.01 1.76
N ASP A 216 -7.74 -0.65 2.31
CA ASP A 216 -8.14 -0.57 3.72
C ASP A 216 -7.03 -0.93 4.72
N CYS A 217 -6.11 -1.81 4.33
CA CYS A 217 -4.91 -2.15 5.09
C CYS A 217 -3.83 -1.03 5.09
N ASN A 218 -3.83 -0.17 4.08
CA ASN A 218 -2.79 0.86 3.89
C ASN A 218 -3.28 2.28 4.22
N ILE A 219 -4.59 2.45 4.41
CA ILE A 219 -5.21 3.69 4.87
C ILE A 219 -5.23 3.70 6.40
N MET A 220 -4.55 4.66 7.01
CA MET A 220 -4.53 4.87 8.45
C MET A 220 -5.55 5.93 8.84
N VAL A 221 -6.40 5.62 9.82
CA VAL A 221 -7.42 6.53 10.35
C VAL A 221 -7.28 6.75 11.85
N ASP A 222 -7.80 7.88 12.31
CA ASP A 222 -8.04 8.12 13.72
C ASP A 222 -9.11 7.15 14.24
N GLU A 223 -8.81 6.48 15.35
CA GLU A 223 -9.60 5.38 15.90
C GLU A 223 -11.01 5.81 16.34
N THR A 224 -11.26 7.09 16.55
CA THR A 224 -12.55 7.59 17.07
C THR A 224 -13.36 8.31 15.99
N THR A 225 -12.68 9.08 15.14
CA THR A 225 -13.31 10.01 14.21
C THR A 225 -13.30 9.53 12.76
N CYS A 226 -12.51 8.51 12.43
CA CYS A 226 -12.27 8.04 11.07
C CYS A 226 -11.64 9.10 10.14
N HIS A 227 -11.03 10.14 10.71
CA HIS A 227 -10.21 11.08 9.93
C HIS A 227 -8.97 10.38 9.38
N LEU A 228 -8.59 10.69 8.14
CA LEU A 228 -7.34 10.20 7.55
C LEU A 228 -6.15 10.77 8.32
N VAL A 229 -5.31 9.90 8.86
CA VAL A 229 -4.07 10.30 9.57
C VAL A 229 -2.81 9.92 8.79
N GLY A 230 -2.93 9.03 7.79
CA GLY A 230 -1.88 8.81 6.81
C GLY A 230 -2.13 7.60 5.91
N VAL A 231 -1.19 7.38 5.00
CA VAL A 231 -1.17 6.28 4.05
C VAL A 231 0.23 5.65 4.09
N ILE A 232 0.27 4.34 4.28
CA ILE A 232 1.50 3.55 4.47
C ILE A 232 1.70 2.58 3.29
N ASP A 233 2.87 1.96 3.24
CA ASP A 233 3.27 0.99 2.20
C ASP A 233 3.32 1.53 0.77
N TRP A 234 4.22 2.48 0.55
CA TRP A 234 4.50 3.08 -0.76
C TRP A 234 5.42 2.22 -1.65
N ALA A 235 5.52 0.91 -1.41
CA ALA A 235 6.43 0.03 -2.14
C ALA A 235 6.07 -0.08 -3.64
N GLU A 236 4.78 -0.15 -3.95
CA GLU A 236 4.25 -0.27 -5.31
C GLU A 236 4.04 1.09 -5.99
N ALA A 237 4.40 2.19 -5.31
CA ALA A 237 4.14 3.52 -5.83
C ALA A 237 4.84 3.76 -7.17
N GLU A 238 4.17 4.47 -8.08
CA GLU A 238 4.69 4.76 -9.42
C GLU A 238 4.13 6.07 -9.95
N ILE A 239 4.77 6.64 -10.97
CA ILE A 239 4.21 7.78 -11.68
C ILE A 239 3.24 7.29 -12.75
N GLY A 240 1.99 7.75 -12.69
CA GLY A 240 0.97 7.34 -13.65
C GLY A 240 -0.10 8.40 -13.86
N PRO A 241 -1.00 8.24 -14.84
CA PRO A 241 -2.08 9.18 -15.05
C PRO A 241 -3.01 9.21 -13.84
N PHE A 242 -3.42 10.41 -13.43
CA PHE A 242 -4.38 10.59 -12.36
C PHE A 242 -5.67 9.80 -12.61
N GLY A 243 -6.23 9.21 -11.57
CA GLY A 243 -7.47 8.45 -11.64
C GLY A 243 -7.29 6.95 -11.42
N LEU A 244 -6.10 6.39 -11.66
CA LEU A 244 -5.87 4.95 -11.52
C LEU A 244 -5.94 4.45 -10.07
N ASN A 245 -5.70 5.30 -9.08
CA ASN A 245 -5.94 4.97 -7.66
C ASN A 245 -7.42 5.10 -7.24
N LEU A 246 -8.30 5.66 -8.07
CA LEU A 246 -9.69 5.95 -7.67
C LEU A 246 -10.56 4.70 -7.62
N SER A 247 -10.12 3.58 -8.18
CA SER A 247 -10.82 2.28 -8.06
C SER A 247 -11.07 1.91 -6.61
N SER A 248 -10.13 2.24 -5.71
CA SER A 248 -10.23 2.01 -4.27
C SER A 248 -11.38 2.75 -3.60
N LEU A 249 -11.89 3.84 -4.20
CA LEU A 249 -13.07 4.55 -3.67
C LEU A 249 -14.30 3.65 -3.63
N GLN A 250 -14.39 2.64 -4.50
CA GLN A 250 -15.49 1.69 -4.47
C GLN A 250 -15.55 0.94 -3.14
N ASN A 251 -14.41 0.48 -2.63
CA ASN A 251 -14.29 -0.21 -1.34
C ASN A 251 -14.58 0.73 -0.15
N LEU A 252 -14.30 2.02 -0.30
CA LEU A 252 -14.53 3.02 0.76
C LEU A 252 -15.97 3.54 0.80
N SER A 253 -16.64 3.55 -0.35
CA SER A 253 -17.98 4.12 -0.51
C SER A 253 -19.09 3.08 -0.42
N GLY A 254 -18.80 1.83 -0.76
CA GLY A 254 -19.77 0.74 -0.80
C GLY A 254 -19.23 -0.57 -0.24
N LYS A 255 -20.07 -1.60 -0.29
CA LYS A 255 -19.79 -2.94 0.20
C LYS A 255 -20.13 -3.98 -0.86
N LEU A 256 -19.25 -4.96 -1.04
CA LEU A 256 -19.54 -6.08 -1.92
C LEU A 256 -20.41 -7.11 -1.18
N HIS A 257 -21.69 -7.18 -1.55
CA HIS A 257 -22.57 -8.26 -1.16
C HIS A 257 -22.43 -9.42 -2.16
N LEU A 258 -22.13 -10.63 -1.67
CA LEU A 258 -21.87 -11.78 -2.55
C LEU A 258 -23.06 -12.14 -3.45
N ARG A 259 -24.29 -11.85 -3.01
CA ARG A 259 -25.50 -12.09 -3.80
C ARG A 259 -25.84 -10.91 -4.72
N ASP A 260 -25.69 -9.70 -4.21
CA ASP A 260 -26.30 -8.50 -4.81
C ASP A 260 -25.28 -7.58 -5.49
N GLY A 261 -23.98 -7.92 -5.43
CA GLY A 261 -22.91 -7.08 -5.93
C GLY A 261 -22.61 -5.91 -5.00
N TRP A 262 -22.10 -4.82 -5.58
CA TRP A 262 -21.76 -3.61 -4.83
C TRP A 262 -23.00 -2.80 -4.46
N SER A 263 -23.11 -2.42 -3.19
CA SER A 263 -24.18 -1.59 -2.61
C SER A 263 -23.64 -0.50 -1.72
#